data_AF-A0A7R9ET60-F1
#
_entry.id   AF-A0A7R9ET60-F1
#
_cell.length_a   1.000
_cell.length_b   1.000
_cell.length_c   1.000
_cell.angle_alpha   90.00
_cell.angle_beta   90.00
_cell.angle_gamma   90.00
#
_symmetry.space_group_name_H-M   'P 1'
#
loop_
_entity.id
_entity.type
_entity.pdbx_description
1 polymer ?
#
loop_
_entity_poly.entity_id
_entity_poly.type
_entity_poly.pdbx_seq_one_letter_code
_entity_poly.pdbx_strand_id
1 'polypeptide(L)'
;MVSRRFQQVNLASKPESQLLREEYEDDHSDDKIDLTLSVYRTEEGEPWVPPIVQRVEKMMATEPSLDHEYHWFSGLEPLTTAVTGLLLGTRVSTCP
;
A
#
# COMPACT_ATOMS: atom_id res chain seq x y z
N MET A 1 -5.77 -6.84 -40.15
CA MET A 1 -4.79 -7.93 -39.93
C MET A 1 -4.33 -7.84 -38.48
N VAL A 2 -4.78 -8.73 -37.59
CA VAL A 2 -4.44 -8.66 -36.15
C VAL A 2 -3.01 -9.17 -35.95
N SER A 3 -2.18 -8.36 -35.30
CA SER A 3 -0.77 -8.63 -35.03
C SER A 3 -0.59 -9.89 -34.17
N ARG A 4 0.23 -10.85 -34.62
CA ARG A 4 0.51 -12.11 -33.92
C ARG A 4 1.66 -12.04 -32.92
N ARG A 5 2.21 -10.84 -32.64
CA ARG A 5 3.45 -10.65 -31.86
C ARG A 5 3.45 -11.30 -30.47
N PHE A 6 2.28 -11.49 -29.85
CA PHE A 6 2.17 -12.06 -28.51
C PHE A 6 1.56 -13.46 -28.47
N GLN A 7 1.39 -14.15 -29.60
CA GLN A 7 0.76 -15.48 -29.63
C GLN A 7 1.51 -16.56 -28.83
N GLN A 8 2.80 -16.37 -28.57
CA GLN A 8 3.64 -17.33 -27.85
C GLN A 8 3.92 -16.91 -26.40
N VAL A 9 3.31 -15.82 -25.93
CA VAL A 9 3.46 -15.40 -24.53
C VAL A 9 2.47 -16.20 -23.69
N ASN A 10 2.99 -17.14 -22.91
CA ASN A 10 2.19 -17.86 -21.92
C ASN A 10 1.89 -16.93 -20.74
N LEU A 11 0.67 -17.04 -20.20
CA LEU A 11 0.32 -16.36 -18.97
C LEU A 11 1.09 -16.98 -17.80
N ALA A 12 1.62 -16.12 -16.94
CA ALA A 12 2.16 -16.57 -15.67
C ALA A 12 1.02 -16.99 -14.73
N SER A 13 1.30 -17.94 -13.85
CA SER A 13 0.38 -18.28 -12.76
C SER A 13 0.19 -17.09 -11.84
N LYS A 14 -1.04 -16.90 -11.35
CA LYS A 14 -1.33 -15.89 -10.33
C LYS A 14 -0.66 -16.29 -9.00
N PRO A 15 -0.27 -15.31 -8.15
CA PRO A 15 0.13 -15.60 -6.79
C PRO A 15 -1.00 -16.28 -6.00
N GLU A 16 -0.65 -17.17 -5.07
CA GLU A 16 -1.61 -17.96 -4.28
C GLU A 16 -2.59 -17.09 -3.50
N SER A 17 -2.10 -15.99 -2.89
CA SER A 17 -2.96 -15.07 -2.14
C SER A 17 -4.02 -14.41 -3.02
N GLN A 18 -3.72 -14.19 -4.31
CA GLN A 18 -4.68 -13.63 -5.25
C GLN A 18 -5.74 -14.66 -5.65
N LEU A 19 -5.34 -15.93 -5.84
CA LEU A 19 -6.28 -17.01 -6.14
C LEU A 19 -7.26 -17.23 -5.00
N LEU A 20 -6.77 -17.30 -3.76
CA LEU A 20 -7.63 -17.48 -2.58
C LEU A 20 -8.57 -16.28 -2.37
N ARG A 21 -8.09 -15.06 -2.67
CA ARG A 21 -8.94 -13.87 -2.58
C ARG A 21 -10.07 -13.91 -3.60
N GLU A 22 -9.80 -14.33 -4.83
CA GLU A 22 -10.81 -14.52 -5.88
C GLU A 22 -11.84 -15.60 -5.47
N GLU A 23 -11.38 -16.73 -4.95
CA GLU A 23 -12.28 -17.78 -4.42
C GLU A 23 -13.17 -17.26 -3.28
N TYR A 24 -12.62 -16.44 -2.38
CA TYR A 24 -13.42 -15.78 -1.34
C TYR A 24 -14.44 -14.79 -1.92
N GLU A 25 -14.13 -14.08 -3.02
CA GLU A 25 -15.09 -13.16 -3.66
C GLU A 25 -16.25 -13.93 -4.31
N ASP A 26 -15.94 -15.07 -4.92
CA ASP A 26 -16.92 -15.95 -5.57
C ASP A 26 -17.76 -16.77 -4.58
N ASP A 27 -17.34 -16.90 -3.31
CA ASP A 27 -18.13 -17.54 -2.26
C ASP A 27 -19.36 -16.68 -1.88
N HIS A 28 -20.54 -17.29 -1.92
CA HIS A 28 -21.83 -16.64 -1.59
C HIS A 28 -22.32 -16.94 -0.16
N SER A 29 -21.53 -17.61 0.67
CA SER A 29 -21.85 -17.82 2.08
C SER A 29 -21.90 -16.49 2.84
N ASP A 30 -22.95 -16.30 3.64
CA ASP A 30 -23.10 -15.13 4.51
C ASP A 30 -22.08 -15.13 5.67
N ASP A 31 -21.56 -16.30 6.04
CA ASP A 31 -20.61 -16.51 7.15
C ASP A 31 -19.15 -16.68 6.69
N LYS A 32 -18.80 -16.23 5.49
CA LYS A 32 -17.44 -16.34 4.95
C LYS A 32 -16.45 -15.41 5.67
N ILE A 33 -15.21 -15.86 5.85
CA ILE A 33 -14.14 -15.10 6.51
C ILE A 33 -12.90 -15.05 5.61
N ASP A 34 -12.39 -13.83 5.37
CA ASP A 34 -11.18 -13.61 4.57
C ASP A 34 -9.92 -13.61 5.45
N LEU A 35 -9.10 -14.66 5.32
CA LEU A 35 -7.78 -14.78 5.97
C LEU A 35 -6.63 -14.79 4.94
N THR A 36 -6.91 -14.38 3.70
CA THR A 36 -6.00 -14.56 2.55
C THR A 36 -4.92 -13.48 2.49
N LEU A 37 -5.25 -12.27 2.94
CA LEU A 37 -4.39 -11.09 2.90
C LEU A 37 -4.13 -10.57 4.30
N SER A 38 -2.85 -10.31 4.61
CA SER A 38 -2.41 -9.71 5.88
C SER A 38 -2.68 -8.19 5.89
N VAL A 39 -3.94 -7.79 5.86
CA VAL A 39 -4.39 -6.39 5.90
C VAL A 39 -5.23 -6.12 7.14
N TYR A 40 -5.07 -4.93 7.72
CA TYR A 40 -5.88 -4.51 8.86
C TYR A 40 -7.33 -4.28 8.45
N ARG A 41 -8.25 -4.79 9.26
CA ARG A 41 -9.70 -4.62 9.11
C ARG A 41 -10.30 -3.97 10.35
N THR A 42 -11.48 -3.39 10.20
CA THR A 42 -12.29 -2.96 11.34
C THR A 42 -12.91 -4.18 12.05
N GLU A 43 -13.59 -3.96 13.17
CA GLU A 43 -14.35 -5.01 13.86
C GLU A 43 -15.46 -5.62 12.98
N GLU A 44 -15.93 -4.87 11.98
CA GLU A 44 -16.91 -5.30 10.98
C GLU A 44 -16.29 -6.00 9.76
N GLY A 45 -14.96 -6.19 9.73
CA GLY A 45 -14.27 -6.85 8.60
C GLY A 45 -13.95 -5.93 7.41
N GLU A 46 -14.22 -4.63 7.52
CA GLU A 46 -14.03 -3.66 6.44
C GLU A 46 -12.57 -3.14 6.37
N PRO A 47 -12.08 -2.66 5.21
CA PRO A 47 -10.75 -2.08 5.11
C PRO A 47 -10.54 -0.92 6.09
N TRP A 48 -9.50 -1.00 6.92
CA TRP A 48 -9.23 0.04 7.92
C TRP A 48 -8.21 1.08 7.44
N VAL A 49 -8.61 2.35 7.43
CA VAL A 49 -7.73 3.49 7.16
C VAL A 49 -7.41 4.23 8.46
N PRO A 50 -6.14 4.32 8.88
CA PRO A 50 -5.77 5.02 10.11
C PRO A 50 -6.25 6.49 10.11
N PRO A 51 -6.81 7.02 11.22
CA PRO A 51 -7.32 8.40 11.27
C PRO A 51 -6.29 9.48 10.92
N ILE A 52 -5.02 9.22 11.23
CA ILE A 52 -3.93 10.14 10.89
C ILE A 52 -3.70 10.24 9.38
N VAL A 53 -3.83 9.13 8.65
CA VAL A 53 -3.68 9.10 7.18
C VAL A 53 -4.78 9.94 6.55
N GLN A 54 -6.04 9.72 6.95
CA GLN A 54 -7.17 10.51 6.46
C GLN A 54 -7.00 12.03 6.71
N ARG A 55 -6.44 12.40 7.87
CA ARG A 55 -6.16 13.80 8.19
C ARG A 55 -5.09 14.39 7.28
N VAL A 56 -3.98 13.68 7.10
CA VAL A 56 -2.86 14.14 6.28
C VAL A 56 -3.26 14.24 4.80
N GLU A 57 -4.04 13.29 4.28
CA GLU A 57 -4.57 13.35 2.91
C GLU A 57 -5.43 14.59 2.67
N LYS A 58 -6.30 14.95 3.63
CA LYS A 58 -7.10 16.18 3.56
C LYS A 58 -6.23 17.43 3.57
N MET A 59 -5.18 17.45 4.40
CA MET A 59 -4.23 18.57 4.44
C MET A 59 -3.49 18.72 3.11
N MET A 60 -2.97 17.61 2.56
CA MET A 60 -2.30 17.57 1.27
C MET A 60 -3.20 18.04 0.13
N ALA A 61 -4.47 17.62 0.11
CA ALA A 61 -5.43 18.03 -0.91
C ALA A 61 -5.73 19.54 -0.92
N THR A 62 -5.50 20.23 0.21
CA THR A 62 -5.69 21.69 0.33
C THR A 62 -4.40 22.49 0.20
N GLU A 63 -3.25 21.84 0.07
CA GLU A 63 -1.94 22.49 0.06
C GLU A 63 -1.60 23.00 -1.36
N PRO A 64 -1.63 24.32 -1.63
CA PRO A 64 -1.42 24.86 -2.97
C PRO A 64 0.02 24.69 -3.48
N SER A 65 1.00 24.48 -2.59
CA SER A 65 2.38 24.23 -3.00
C SER A 65 2.68 22.77 -3.32
N LEU A 66 1.74 21.85 -3.06
CA LEU A 66 1.91 20.44 -3.38
C LEU A 66 1.66 20.26 -4.88
N ASP A 67 2.70 19.91 -5.61
CA ASP A 67 2.62 19.55 -7.03
C ASP A 67 2.84 18.04 -7.23
N HIS A 68 2.76 17.61 -8.49
CA HIS A 68 3.03 16.23 -8.90
C HIS A 68 4.33 16.16 -9.72
N GLU A 69 5.28 17.05 -9.45
CA GLU A 69 6.57 17.06 -10.14
C GLU A 69 7.48 15.92 -9.66
N TYR A 70 8.51 15.64 -10.46
CA TYR A 70 9.48 14.60 -10.11
C TYR A 70 10.27 14.97 -8.85
N HIS A 71 10.33 14.03 -7.91
CA HIS A 71 11.31 14.07 -6.84
C HIS A 71 12.69 13.56 -7.31
N TRP A 72 13.73 13.98 -6.59
CA TRP A 72 15.08 13.46 -6.78
C TRP A 72 15.14 11.94 -6.57
N PHE A 73 16.15 11.27 -7.13
CA PHE A 73 16.24 9.79 -7.10
C PHE A 73 16.24 9.19 -5.68
N SER A 74 16.66 9.97 -4.68
CA SER A 74 16.69 9.54 -3.28
C SER A 74 15.35 9.71 -2.54
N GLY A 75 14.31 10.19 -3.23
CA GLY A 75 12.99 10.47 -2.66
C GLY A 75 12.91 11.81 -1.92
N LEU A 76 11.85 11.98 -1.14
CA LEU A 76 11.58 13.19 -0.35
C LEU A 76 12.42 13.18 0.94
N GLU A 77 13.35 14.12 1.09
CA GLU A 77 14.28 14.18 2.23
C GLU A 77 13.58 14.22 3.60
N PRO A 78 12.51 15.02 3.80
CA PRO A 78 11.75 14.98 5.05
C PRO A 78 11.20 13.59 5.40
N LEU A 79 10.78 12.82 4.39
CA LEU A 79 10.27 11.46 4.58
C LEU A 79 11.39 10.49 4.96
N THR A 80 12.50 10.51 4.23
CA THR A 80 13.63 9.61 4.50
C THR A 80 14.24 9.89 5.88
N THR A 81 14.36 11.16 6.28
CA THR A 81 14.84 11.56 7.61
C THR A 81 13.87 11.12 8.71
N ALA A 82 12.56 11.33 8.55
CA ALA A 82 11.56 10.90 9.53
C ALA A 82 11.50 9.37 9.70
N VAL A 83 11.50 8.62 8.59
CA VAL A 83 11.50 7.15 8.60
C VAL A 83 12.79 6.60 9.22
N THR A 84 13.94 7.21 8.92
CA THR A 84 15.21 6.84 9.55
C THR A 84 15.16 7.05 11.06
N GLY A 85 14.61 8.19 11.51
CA GLY A 85 14.41 8.46 12.93
C GLY A 85 13.43 7.50 13.60
N LEU A 86 12.37 7.10 12.91
CA LEU A 86 11.41 6.09 13.39
C LEU A 86 12.08 4.71 13.57
N LEU A 87 12.93 4.31 12.62
CA LEU A 87 13.57 2.99 12.62
C LEU A 87 14.76 2.91 13.58
N LEU A 88 15.62 3.92 13.61
CA LEU A 88 16.90 3.92 14.34
C LEU A 88 16.86 4.72 15.66
N GLY A 89 15.77 5.44 15.91
CA GLY A 89 15.68 6.42 16.99
C GLY A 89 16.34 7.76 16.63
N THR A 90 15.95 8.82 17.34
CA THR A 90 16.64 10.11 17.26
C THR A 90 18.01 9.96 17.92
N ARG A 91 19.10 10.34 17.25
CA ARG A 91 20.46 10.33 17.83
C ARG A 91 20.48 11.09 19.16
N VAL A 92 20.43 10.37 20.28
CA VAL A 92 20.80 10.90 21.60
C VAL A 92 22.31 10.78 21.69
N SER A 93 23.02 11.82 21.27
CA SER A 93 24.43 11.96 21.64
C SER A 93 24.51 12.28 23.12
N THR A 94 24.51 11.26 23.96
CA THR A 94 25.04 11.35 25.33
C THR A 94 26.04 10.23 25.53
N CYS A 95 27.24 10.44 25.01
CA CYS A 95 28.44 9.91 25.64
C CYS A 95 29.06 11.11 26.40
N PRO A 96 29.37 10.99 27.70
CA PRO A 96 30.01 12.07 28.46
C PRO A 96 31.37 12.50 27.89
#